data_AF-A0A0D2EDC6-F1
#
_entry.id   AF-A0A0D2EDC6-F1
#
_cell.length_a   1.000
_cell.length_b   1.000
_cell.length_c   1.000
_cell.angle_alpha   90.00
_cell.angle_beta   90.00
_cell.angle_gamma   90.00
#
_symmetry.space_group_name_H-M   'P 1'
#
loop_
_entity.id
_entity.type
_entity.pdbx_description
1 polymer ?
#
loop_
_entity_poly.entity_id
_entity_poly.type
_entity_poly.pdbx_seq_one_letter_code
_entity_poly.pdbx_strand_id
1 'polypeptide(L)'
;MNAVSLYQLKYLQAVINESLRVFPPVPAMLPRRTPLSAATFINPTKFIPERWLGDPRFKNDRREVLQPFSMARRNCIGKNLAHVEMKTTISKRMWHFDLKLCDDSSKWYKEQRSFLLLTCAQRQSQPEKQTDALWNWE
;
A
#
# COMPACT_ATOMS: atom_id res chain seq x y z
N MET A 1 21.29 -10.65 9.26
CA MET A 1 20.83 -9.36 8.71
C MET A 1 20.34 -8.50 9.87
N ASN A 2 20.96 -7.34 10.14
CA ASN A 2 20.60 -6.47 11.27
C ASN A 2 19.74 -5.28 10.79
N ALA A 3 19.00 -4.63 11.69
CA ALA A 3 18.08 -3.55 11.32
C ALA A 3 18.79 -2.34 10.67
N VAL A 4 20.03 -2.06 11.07
CA VAL A 4 20.83 -0.94 10.54
C VAL A 4 21.20 -1.17 9.06
N SER A 5 21.59 -2.39 8.69
CA SER A 5 21.94 -2.73 7.31
C SER A 5 20.77 -2.55 6.33
N LEU A 6 19.52 -2.73 6.79
CA LEU A 6 18.32 -2.56 5.94
C LEU A 6 18.11 -1.10 5.48
N TYR A 7 18.63 -0.12 6.22
CA TYR A 7 18.54 1.29 5.80
C TYR A 7 19.52 1.63 4.67
N GLN A 8 20.63 0.89 4.55
CA GLN A 8 21.66 1.14 3.55
C GLN A 8 21.28 0.62 2.15
N LEU A 9 20.27 -0.26 2.06
CA LEU A 9 19.80 -0.85 0.81
C LEU A 9 18.93 0.13 0.00
N LYS A 10 19.58 1.15 -0.59
CA LYS A 10 18.93 2.19 -1.40
C LYS A 10 18.18 1.61 -2.60
N TYR A 11 18.75 0.61 -3.27
CA TYR A 11 18.11 -0.03 -4.42
C TYR A 11 16.85 -0.81 -4.02
N LEU A 12 16.88 -1.52 -2.89
CA LEU A 12 15.69 -2.21 -2.37
C LEU A 12 14.58 -1.22 -2.02
N GLN A 13 14.92 -0.09 -1.41
CA GLN A 13 13.94 0.98 -1.15
C GLN A 13 13.34 1.51 -2.45
N ALA A 14 14.15 1.70 -3.48
CA ALA A 14 13.71 2.15 -4.80
C ALA A 14 12.73 1.15 -5.44
N VAL A 15 13.05 -0.15 -5.37
CA VAL A 15 12.16 -1.24 -5.83
C VAL A 15 10.84 -1.22 -5.08
N ILE A 16 10.86 -1.09 -3.74
CA ILE A 16 9.63 -1.03 -2.93
C ILE A 16 8.78 0.18 -3.32
N ASN A 17 9.37 1.36 -3.46
CA ASN A 17 8.65 2.57 -3.84
C ASN A 17 8.02 2.43 -5.23
N GLU A 18 8.75 1.85 -6.18
CA GLU A 18 8.24 1.61 -7.53
C GLU A 18 7.12 0.57 -7.54
N SER A 19 7.25 -0.50 -6.77
CA SER A 19 6.18 -1.49 -6.59
C SER A 19 4.91 -0.87 -6.03
N LEU A 20 5.02 -0.03 -5.00
CA LEU A 20 3.88 0.68 -4.43
C LEU A 20 3.25 1.69 -5.41
N ARG A 21 4.03 2.21 -6.35
CA ARG A 21 3.54 3.11 -7.42
C ARG A 21 2.71 2.36 -8.44
N VAL A 22 3.17 1.19 -8.89
CA VAL A 22 2.54 0.39 -9.95
C VAL A 22 1.38 -0.45 -9.39
N PHE A 23 1.56 -1.06 -8.22
CA PHE A 23 0.59 -1.96 -7.58
C PHE A 23 0.29 -1.52 -6.14
N PRO A 24 -0.61 -0.54 -5.94
CA PRO A 24 -1.00 -0.11 -4.60
C PRO A 24 -1.83 -1.21 -3.91
N PRO A 25 -1.52 -1.57 -2.64
CA PRO A 25 -2.13 -2.71 -1.95
C PRO A 25 -3.63 -2.54 -1.66
N VAL A 26 -4.13 -1.30 -1.64
CA VAL A 26 -5.56 -1.04 -1.43
C VAL A 26 -6.08 -0.11 -2.55
N PRO A 27 -6.43 -0.64 -3.73
CA PRO A 27 -6.86 0.20 -4.85
C PRO A 27 -8.25 0.83 -4.66
N ALA A 28 -9.07 0.34 -3.72
CA ALA A 28 -10.53 0.42 -3.83
C ALA A 28 -11.29 1.41 -2.90
N MET A 29 -10.66 2.21 -2.04
CA MET A 29 -11.42 3.03 -1.06
C MET A 29 -11.16 4.53 -1.06
N LEU A 30 -10.14 5.02 -1.76
CA LEU A 30 -9.79 6.44 -1.90
C LEU A 30 -9.06 6.62 -3.25
N PRO A 31 -8.90 7.82 -3.83
CA PRO A 31 -8.14 8.02 -5.06
C PRO A 31 -6.64 7.79 -4.78
N ARG A 32 -6.27 6.51 -4.63
CA ARG A 32 -4.94 6.00 -4.28
C ARG A 32 -4.21 5.45 -5.51
N ARG A 33 -4.68 5.82 -6.70
CA ARG A 33 -3.96 5.58 -7.95
C ARG A 33 -3.10 6.79 -8.21
N THR A 34 -1.78 6.59 -8.19
CA THR A 34 -0.85 7.53 -8.82
C THR A 34 -1.32 7.74 -10.26
N PRO A 35 -1.55 8.99 -10.71
CA PRO A 35 -2.01 9.25 -12.05
C PRO A 35 -1.09 8.58 -13.08
N LEU A 36 -1.64 7.76 -13.96
CA LEU A 36 -0.92 7.16 -15.09
C LEU A 36 -0.72 8.19 -16.21
N SER A 37 -0.32 9.41 -15.86
CA SER A 37 -0.12 10.51 -16.78
C SER A 37 1.36 10.77 -16.96
N ALA A 38 1.76 10.95 -18.22
CA ALA A 38 3.10 11.41 -18.58
C ALA A 38 3.43 12.79 -17.98
N ALA A 39 2.40 13.58 -17.62
CA ALA A 39 2.57 14.85 -16.93
C ALA A 39 3.03 14.71 -15.47
N THR A 40 2.93 13.51 -14.90
CA THR A 40 3.29 13.21 -13.50
C THR A 40 4.53 12.32 -13.41
N PHE A 41 4.62 11.29 -14.23
CA PHE A 41 5.78 10.40 -14.32
C PHE A 41 6.18 10.17 -15.78
N ILE A 42 7.47 10.27 -16.06
CA ILE A 42 8.04 9.85 -17.34
C ILE A 42 7.94 8.32 -17.44
N ASN A 43 7.33 7.82 -18.51
CA ASN A 43 7.03 6.40 -18.73
C ASN A 43 6.26 5.75 -17.56
N PRO A 44 5.02 6.17 -17.28
CA PRO A 44 4.29 5.78 -16.06
C PRO A 44 3.94 4.28 -16.03
N THR A 45 3.88 3.61 -17.18
CA THR A 45 3.54 2.18 -17.31
C THR A 45 4.71 1.24 -17.10
N LYS A 46 5.95 1.75 -17.20
CA LYS A 46 7.16 0.92 -17.02
C LYS A 46 7.55 0.85 -15.55
N PHE A 47 8.02 -0.30 -15.11
CA PHE A 47 8.60 -0.50 -13.78
C PHE A 47 10.08 -0.13 -13.82
N ILE A 48 10.46 1.01 -13.24
CA ILE A 48 11.83 1.56 -13.30
C ILE A 48 12.25 2.03 -11.90
N PRO A 49 12.92 1.19 -11.08
CA PRO A 49 13.40 1.58 -9.74
C PRO A 49 14.37 2.76 -9.75
N GLU A 50 15.19 2.92 -10.80
CA GLU A 50 16.25 3.92 -10.89
C GLU A 50 15.74 5.36 -10.75
N ARG A 51 14.44 5.61 -11.01
CA ARG A 51 13.84 6.93 -10.81
C ARG A 51 13.95 7.43 -9.36
N TRP A 52 14.03 6.53 -8.39
CA TRP A 52 14.13 6.87 -6.97
C TRP A 52 15.58 7.10 -6.51
N LEU A 53 16.57 6.82 -7.37
CA LEU A 53 18.00 6.89 -7.06
C LEU A 53 18.67 8.21 -7.49
N GLY A 54 17.90 9.16 -8.02
CA GLY A 54 18.41 10.49 -8.38
C GLY A 54 18.89 10.62 -9.84
N ASP A 55 18.46 9.72 -10.72
CA ASP A 55 18.78 9.78 -12.15
C ASP A 55 18.24 11.07 -12.82
N PRO A 56 19.07 11.82 -13.58
CA PRO A 56 18.66 13.03 -14.29
C PRO A 56 17.47 12.84 -15.24
N ARG A 57 17.30 11.64 -15.81
CA ARG A 57 16.18 11.31 -16.72
C ARG A 57 14.81 11.49 -16.07
N PHE A 58 14.76 11.40 -14.74
CA PHE A 58 13.54 11.38 -13.93
C PHE A 58 13.41 12.60 -13.02
N LYS A 59 14.10 13.70 -13.36
CA LYS A 59 14.11 14.95 -12.58
C LYS A 59 12.74 15.63 -12.53
N ASN A 60 11.96 15.52 -13.60
CA ASN A 60 10.65 16.16 -13.72
C ASN A 60 9.49 15.32 -13.17
N ASP A 61 9.77 14.14 -12.60
CA ASP A 61 8.71 13.33 -11.98
C ASP A 61 8.21 13.98 -10.69
N ARG A 62 6.89 14.07 -10.55
CA ARG A 62 6.25 14.53 -9.31
C ARG A 62 6.13 13.39 -8.33
N ARG A 63 7.22 13.10 -7.61
CA ARG A 63 7.31 11.96 -6.68
C ARG A 63 6.39 12.12 -5.47
N GLU A 64 6.01 13.35 -5.14
CA GLU A 64 5.17 13.71 -3.98
C GLU A 64 3.75 13.18 -4.11
N VAL A 65 3.27 12.92 -5.33
CA VAL A 65 1.94 12.36 -5.58
C VAL A 65 1.82 10.89 -5.17
N LEU A 66 2.96 10.20 -4.94
CA LEU A 66 2.97 8.82 -4.48
C LEU A 66 2.62 8.77 -2.99
N GLN A 67 1.35 8.46 -2.70
CA GLN A 67 0.83 8.39 -1.33
C GLN A 67 0.15 7.03 -1.03
N PRO A 68 0.89 5.91 -1.13
CA PRO A 68 0.34 4.56 -0.94
C PRO A 68 -0.16 4.33 0.49
N PHE A 69 0.37 5.10 1.44
CA PHE A 69 0.01 5.07 2.86
C PHE A 69 -0.87 6.25 3.27
N SER A 70 -1.53 6.92 2.32
CA SER A 70 -2.36 8.12 2.54
C SER A 70 -1.56 9.31 3.14
N MET A 71 -2.24 10.44 3.33
CA MET A 71 -1.68 11.67 3.87
C MET A 71 -2.56 12.25 4.99
N ALA A 72 -2.00 13.18 5.76
CA ALA A 72 -2.68 13.93 6.80
C ALA A 72 -3.35 13.02 7.85
N ARG A 73 -4.55 13.38 8.35
CA ARG A 73 -5.29 12.66 9.41
C ARG A 73 -5.60 11.20 9.10
N ARG A 74 -5.48 10.79 7.83
CA ARG A 74 -5.73 9.41 7.37
C ARG A 74 -4.44 8.73 6.95
N ASN A 75 -3.26 9.24 7.33
CA ASN A 75 -1.99 8.57 7.09
C ASN A 75 -1.94 7.23 7.83
N CYS A 76 -1.27 6.25 7.24
CA CYS A 76 -1.10 4.94 7.86
C CYS A 76 -0.16 5.04 9.06
N ILE A 77 -0.68 4.80 10.27
CA ILE A 77 0.14 4.70 11.48
C ILE A 77 1.23 3.61 11.36
N GLY A 78 0.95 2.54 10.61
CA GLY A 78 1.85 1.43 10.37
C GLY A 78 2.86 1.64 9.23
N LYS A 79 2.98 2.84 8.63
CA LYS A 79 3.85 3.08 7.47
C LYS A 79 5.31 2.65 7.72
N ASN A 80 5.86 3.01 8.88
CA ASN A 80 7.25 2.70 9.21
C ASN A 80 7.45 1.19 9.41
N LEU A 81 6.52 0.55 10.13
CA LEU A 81 6.53 -0.90 10.33
C LEU A 81 6.44 -1.64 9.00
N ALA A 82 5.51 -1.24 8.12
CA ALA A 82 5.35 -1.83 6.80
C ALA A 82 6.64 -1.74 5.95
N HIS A 83 7.35 -0.62 5.99
CA HIS A 83 8.64 -0.51 5.29
C HIS A 83 9.71 -1.46 5.85
N VAL A 84 9.78 -1.62 7.17
CA VAL A 84 10.71 -2.57 7.80
C VAL A 84 10.36 -4.01 7.44
N GLU A 85 9.08 -4.36 7.48
CA GLU A 85 8.58 -5.69 7.13
C GLU A 85 8.81 -6.03 5.66
N MET A 86 8.45 -5.13 4.72
CA MET A 86 8.70 -5.31 3.30
C MET A 86 10.19 -5.51 3.01
N LYS A 87 11.05 -4.65 3.59
CA LYS A 87 12.51 -4.77 3.42
C LYS A 87 13.04 -6.08 3.96
N THR A 88 12.66 -6.45 5.18
CA THR A 88 13.15 -7.66 5.83
C THR A 88 12.69 -8.91 5.08
N THR A 89 11.43 -8.93 4.65
CA THR A 89 10.83 -10.07 3.94
C THR A 89 11.50 -10.28 2.59
N ILE A 90 11.61 -9.23 1.77
CA ILE A 90 12.23 -9.31 0.44
C ILE A 90 13.71 -9.67 0.57
N SER A 91 14.43 -9.01 1.48
CA SER A 91 15.87 -9.26 1.64
C SER A 91 16.17 -10.68 2.10
N LYS A 92 15.44 -11.19 3.10
CA LYS A 92 15.63 -12.58 3.57
C LYS A 92 15.27 -13.59 2.49
N ARG A 93 14.19 -13.35 1.72
CA ARG A 93 13.84 -14.22 0.59
C ARG A 93 14.95 -14.26 -0.45
N MET A 94 15.43 -13.10 -0.89
CA MET A 94 16.50 -13.00 -1.89
C MET A 94 17.85 -13.55 -1.40
N TRP A 95 18.14 -13.46 -0.10
CA TRP A 95 19.40 -13.96 0.46
C TRP A 95 19.44 -15.49 0.57
N HIS A 96 18.29 -16.12 0.85
CA HIS A 96 18.22 -17.55 1.14
C HIS A 96 17.72 -18.40 -0.03
N PHE A 97 17.08 -17.79 -1.04
CA PHE A 97 16.42 -18.53 -2.12
C PHE A 97 16.63 -17.87 -3.48
N ASP A 98 16.87 -18.70 -4.50
CA ASP A 98 16.73 -18.32 -5.91
C ASP A 98 15.27 -18.47 -6.35
N LEU A 99 14.70 -17.41 -6.91
CA LEU A 99 13.30 -17.38 -7.34
C LEU A 99 13.18 -17.77 -8.81
N LYS A 100 12.27 -18.70 -9.12
CA LYS A 100 11.82 -19.01 -10.48
C LYS A 100 10.31 -18.82 -10.56
N LEU A 101 9.83 -18.29 -11.68
CA LEU A 101 8.40 -18.10 -11.92
C LEU A 101 7.77 -19.47 -12.21
N CYS A 102 6.62 -19.74 -11.61
CA CYS A 102 5.81 -20.92 -11.94
C CYS A 102 4.91 -20.60 -13.14
N ASP A 103 4.75 -21.53 -14.08
CA ASP A 103 3.98 -21.29 -15.33
C ASP A 103 2.53 -20.86 -15.03
N ASP A 104 1.91 -21.48 -14.02
CA ASP A 104 0.55 -21.18 -13.56
C ASP A 104 0.40 -19.76 -13.00
N SER A 105 1.50 -19.14 -12.55
CA SER A 105 1.44 -17.81 -11.95
C SER A 105 1.24 -16.69 -12.98
N SER A 106 1.34 -16.95 -14.29
CA SER A 106 1.31 -15.93 -15.34
C SER A 106 0.09 -15.00 -15.32
N LYS A 107 -1.06 -15.47 -14.82
CA LYS A 107 -2.34 -14.73 -14.80
C LYS A 107 -2.81 -14.36 -13.39
N TRP A 108 -1.94 -14.49 -12.38
CA TRP A 108 -2.30 -14.31 -10.97
C TRP A 108 -3.07 -13.01 -10.67
N TYR A 109 -2.68 -11.90 -11.30
CA TYR A 109 -3.27 -10.58 -11.08
C TYR A 109 -4.68 -10.42 -11.67
N LYS A 110 -5.06 -11.24 -12.67
CA LYS A 110 -6.41 -11.27 -13.25
C LYS A 110 -7.36 -12.11 -12.41
N GLU A 111 -6.83 -13.12 -11.73
CA GLU A 111 -7.59 -14.12 -10.99
C GLU A 111 -7.72 -13.78 -9.50
N GLN A 112 -6.99 -12.76 -9.02
CA GLN A 112 -7.04 -12.29 -7.64
C GLN A 112 -8.44 -11.77 -7.27
N ARG A 113 -9.21 -12.59 -6.52
CA ARG A 113 -10.52 -12.20 -5.98
C ARG A 113 -10.35 -11.29 -4.78
N SER A 114 -10.90 -10.07 -4.86
CA SER A 114 -10.97 -9.12 -3.74
C SER A 114 -12.42 -8.93 -3.32
N PHE A 115 -12.75 -9.25 -2.08
CA PHE A 115 -14.10 -9.08 -1.54
C PHE A 115 -14.13 -7.85 -0.64
N LEU A 116 -15.00 -6.88 -0.98
CA LEU A 116 -15.27 -5.74 -0.11
C LEU A 116 -16.50 -6.07 0.73
N LEU A 117 -16.30 -6.30 2.03
CA LEU A 117 -17.39 -6.46 2.98
C LEU A 117 -17.87 -5.06 3.40
N LEU A 118 -18.99 -4.63 2.82
CA LEU A 118 -19.70 -3.44 3.27
C LEU A 118 -20.76 -3.86 4.27
N THR A 119 -20.51 -3.62 5.55
CA THR A 119 -21.57 -3.69 6.54
C THR A 119 -22.45 -2.45 6.37
N CYS A 120 -23.62 -2.63 5.78
CA CYS A 120 -24.68 -1.63 5.92
C CYS A 120 -25.10 -1.64 7.40
N ALA A 121 -24.61 -0.68 8.18
CA ALA A 121 -25.20 -0.41 9.48
C ALA A 121 -26.57 0.21 9.23
N GLN A 122 -27.59 -0.62 9.07
CA GLN A 122 -28.96 -0.14 9.17
C GLN A 122 -29.12 0.39 10.59
N ARG A 123 -29.20 1.72 10.71
CA ARG A 123 -29.66 2.33 11.96
C ARG A 123 -31.09 1.86 12.15
N GLN A 124 -31.30 0.84 12.98
CA GLN A 124 -32.63 0.55 13.48
C GLN A 124 -33.09 1.81 14.20
N SER A 125 -34.08 2.50 13.62
CA SER A 125 -34.88 3.46 14.34
C SER A 125 -35.56 2.69 15.46
N GLN A 126 -34.99 2.71 16.67
CA GLN A 126 -35.77 2.27 17.82
C GLN A 126 -36.95 3.24 17.94
N PRO A 127 -38.21 2.76 18.02
CA PRO A 127 -39.26 3.61 18.55
C PRO A 127 -38.81 4.03 19.94
N GLU A 128 -38.89 5.34 20.20
CA GLU A 128 -38.62 5.98 21.47
C GLU A 128 -39.21 5.12 22.60
N LYS A 129 -38.35 4.39 23.32
CA LYS A 129 -38.79 3.68 24.52
C LYS A 129 -39.10 4.75 25.55
N GLN A 130 -40.40 4.98 25.68
CA GLN A 130 -41.04 5.70 26.76
C GLN A 130 -40.32 5.41 28.07
N THR A 131 -39.82 6.48 28.68
CA THR A 131 -39.14 6.48 29.97
C THR A 131 -40.13 6.12 31.05
N ASP A 132 -40.32 4.84 31.36
CA ASP A 132 -41.11 4.44 32.52
C ASP A 132 -40.34 3.43 33.38
N ALA A 133 -39.75 4.00 34.43
CA ALA A 133 -39.70 3.46 35.79
C ALA A 133 -39.27 2.01 36.00
N LEU A 134 -37.95 1.74 36.09
CA LEU A 134 -37.40 0.63 36.90
C LEU A 134 -35.92 0.90 37.27
N TRP A 135 -35.67 1.94 38.07
CA TRP A 135 -34.43 2.11 38.86
C TRP A 135 -34.73 2.00 40.36
N ASN A 136 -35.40 0.92 40.76
CA ASN A 136 -35.59 0.58 42.16
C ASN A 136 -34.46 -0.40 42.56
N TRP A 137 -33.53 0.08 43.39
CA TRP A 137 -32.40 -0.67 43.92
C TRP A 137 -32.71 -1.30 45.30
N GLU A 138 -33.79 -2.08 45.41
CA GLU A 138 -33.87 -3.04 46.53
C GLU A 138 -33.04 -4.30 46.24
#